data_AF-A0A521WX44-F1
#
_entry.id   AF-A0A521WX44-F1
#
_cell.length_a   1.000
_cell.length_b   1.000
_cell.length_c   1.000
_cell.angle_alpha   90.00
_cell.angle_beta   90.00
_cell.angle_gamma   90.00
#
_symmetry.space_group_name_H-M   'P 1'
#
loop_
_entity.id
_entity.type
_entity.pdbx_description
1 polymer ?
#
loop_
_entity_poly.entity_id
_entity_poly.type
_entity_poly.pdbx_seq_one_letter_code
_entity_poly.pdbx_strand_id
1 'polypeptide(L)'
;MSIIITLHTLLKQSLPDLHAARLNALMAAVGAGLTGASVSITALGRAVSGCAYLKHKIKRLDRLVGNRHLKSDRLALYGAMTRFLLKSLPLPLIILTGRR
;
A
#
# COMPACT_ATOMS: atom_id res chain seq x y z
N MET A 1 -6.17 7.28 11.73
CA MET A 1 -4.70 7.45 11.93
C MET A 1 -4.01 6.13 12.31
N SER A 2 -4.58 5.31 13.22
CA SER A 2 -3.91 4.11 13.75
C SER A 2 -3.57 3.02 12.72
N ILE A 3 -4.42 2.77 11.72
CA ILE A 3 -4.24 1.63 10.78
C ILE A 3 -2.99 1.79 9.89
N ILE A 4 -2.73 3.01 9.38
CA ILE A 4 -1.57 3.27 8.52
C ILE A 4 -0.26 3.10 9.29
N ILE A 5 -0.23 3.55 10.55
CA ILE A 5 0.94 3.40 11.42
C ILE A 5 1.20 1.93 11.74
N THR A 6 0.14 1.17 12.05
CA THR A 6 0.25 -0.28 12.28
C THR A 6 0.78 -0.99 11.05
N LEU A 7 0.22 -0.71 9.86
CA LEU A 7 0.68 -1.32 8.61
C LEU A 7 2.11 -0.94 8.27
N HIS A 8 2.48 0.33 8.44
CA HIS A 8 3.85 0.80 8.21
C HIS A 8 4.85 0.09 9.12
N THR A 9 4.55 0.04 10.42
CA THR A 9 5.39 -0.63 11.42
C THR A 9 5.54 -2.11 11.12
N LEU A 10 4.43 -2.79 10.81
CA LEU A 10 4.42 -4.19 10.40
C LEU A 10 5.37 -4.45 9.23
N LEU A 11 5.21 -3.69 8.15
CA LEU A 11 5.98 -3.90 6.92
C LEU A 11 7.44 -3.54 7.13
N LYS A 12 7.74 -2.48 7.88
CA LYS A 12 9.11 -2.10 8.23
C LYS A 12 9.83 -3.17 9.06
N GLN A 13 9.13 -3.82 9.99
CA GLN A 13 9.67 -4.91 10.80
C GLN A 13 9.81 -6.21 10.00
N SER A 14 8.85 -6.52 9.14
CA SER A 14 8.81 -7.77 8.39
C SER A 14 9.73 -7.78 7.17
N LEU A 15 10.09 -6.59 6.65
CA LEU A 15 10.86 -6.41 5.43
C LEU A 15 11.94 -5.33 5.64
N PRO A 16 13.02 -5.63 6.38
CA PRO A 16 14.06 -4.64 6.71
C PRO A 16 14.78 -4.08 5.46
N ASP A 17 14.88 -4.88 4.39
CA ASP A 17 15.51 -4.49 3.13
C ASP A 17 14.61 -3.61 2.23
N LEU A 18 13.33 -3.42 2.60
CA LEU A 18 12.43 -2.58 1.85
C LEU A 18 12.84 -1.12 1.98
N HIS A 19 13.09 -0.48 0.85
CA HIS A 19 13.51 0.92 0.86
C HIS A 19 12.43 1.83 1.47
N ALA A 20 12.81 2.58 2.50
CA ALA A 20 11.94 3.50 3.23
C ALA A 20 11.13 4.46 2.34
N ALA A 21 11.74 5.01 1.27
CA ALA A 21 11.05 5.90 0.35
C ALA A 21 9.89 5.20 -0.40
N ARG A 22 10.08 3.93 -0.80
CA ARG A 22 9.03 3.13 -1.43
C ARG A 22 7.91 2.83 -0.43
N LEU A 23 8.25 2.44 0.79
CA LEU A 23 7.26 2.19 1.85
C LEU A 23 6.43 3.44 2.17
N ASN A 24 7.08 4.60 2.30
CA ASN A 24 6.40 5.86 2.58
C ASN A 24 5.49 6.29 1.42
N ALA A 25 5.92 6.07 0.17
CA ALA A 25 5.10 6.34 -1.00
C ALA A 25 3.88 5.40 -1.08
N LEU A 26 4.06 4.12 -0.74
CA LEU A 26 2.97 3.16 -0.63
C LEU A 26 1.98 3.55 0.49
N MET A 27 2.46 3.92 1.67
CA MET A 27 1.58 4.35 2.78
C MET A 27 0.81 5.62 2.46
N ALA A 28 1.38 6.56 1.69
CA ALA A 28 0.65 7.73 1.22
C ALA A 28 -0.50 7.35 0.28
N ALA A 29 -0.30 6.37 -0.60
CA ALA A 29 -1.35 5.86 -1.48
C ALA A 29 -2.42 5.07 -0.71
N VAL A 30 -2.02 4.24 0.26
CA VAL A 30 -2.96 3.54 1.16
C VAL A 30 -3.78 4.55 1.94
N GLY A 31 -3.15 5.58 2.50
CA GLY A 31 -3.84 6.65 3.22
C GLY A 31 -4.87 7.36 2.35
N ALA A 32 -4.52 7.69 1.11
CA ALA A 32 -5.44 8.28 0.14
C ALA A 32 -6.60 7.34 -0.24
N GLY A 33 -6.35 6.02 -0.37
CA GLY A 33 -7.41 5.05 -0.64
C GLY A 33 -8.38 4.89 0.53
N LEU A 34 -7.86 4.96 1.76
CA LEU A 34 -8.68 4.88 2.98
C LEU A 34 -9.60 6.08 3.18
N THR A 35 -9.41 7.20 2.47
CA THR A 35 -10.37 8.32 2.49
C THR A 35 -11.60 8.08 1.62
N GLY A 36 -11.75 6.88 1.03
CA GLY A 36 -12.85 6.56 0.12
C GLY A 36 -12.63 7.02 -1.32
N ALA A 37 -11.42 7.47 -1.67
CA ALA A 37 -11.09 7.79 -3.05
C ALA A 37 -11.16 6.54 -3.92
N SER A 38 -11.68 6.67 -5.15
CA SER A 38 -11.55 5.60 -6.13
C SER A 38 -10.08 5.24 -6.33
N VAL A 39 -9.78 3.96 -6.56
CA VAL A 39 -8.39 3.47 -6.75
C VAL A 39 -7.90 3.78 -8.17
N SER A 40 -8.05 5.04 -8.59
CA SER A 40 -7.49 5.61 -9.81
C SER A 40 -6.35 6.56 -9.46
N ILE A 41 -5.34 6.66 -10.35
CA ILE A 41 -4.16 7.52 -10.14
C ILE A 41 -4.58 8.96 -9.83
N THR A 42 -5.55 9.50 -10.57
CA THR A 42 -6.03 10.88 -10.41
C THR A 42 -6.79 11.09 -9.10
N ALA A 43 -7.67 10.16 -8.71
CA ALA A 43 -8.43 10.29 -7.46
C ALA A 43 -7.52 10.13 -6.24
N LEU A 44 -6.63 9.14 -6.25
CA LEU A 44 -5.62 8.97 -5.19
C LEU A 44 -4.70 10.21 -5.12
N GLY A 45 -4.28 10.75 -6.26
CA GLY A 45 -3.49 11.98 -6.31
C GLY A 45 -4.18 13.19 -5.70
N ARG A 46 -5.50 13.33 -5.85
CA ARG A 46 -6.28 14.37 -5.17
C ARG A 46 -6.37 14.14 -3.66
N ALA A 47 -6.54 12.89 -3.24
CA ALA A 47 -6.72 12.52 -1.83
C ALA A 47 -5.41 12.51 -1.02
N VAL A 48 -4.24 12.50 -1.67
CA VAL A 48 -2.96 12.63 -0.95
C VAL A 48 -2.84 14.00 -0.27
N SER A 49 -2.58 13.97 1.04
CA SER A 49 -2.37 15.15 1.89
C SER A 49 -1.06 15.89 1.56
N GLY A 50 -0.94 17.14 1.98
CA GLY A 50 0.29 17.95 1.90
C GLY A 50 0.23 19.11 0.90
N CYS A 51 1.25 19.98 0.96
CA CYS A 51 1.27 21.28 0.27
C CYS A 51 1.69 21.23 -1.21
N ALA A 52 2.07 20.07 -1.74
CA ALA A 52 2.47 19.95 -3.14
C ALA A 52 1.31 20.23 -4.10
N TYR A 53 1.58 20.85 -5.25
CA TYR A 53 0.55 21.06 -6.28
C TYR A 53 -0.08 19.73 -6.72
N LEU A 54 -1.36 19.79 -7.08
CA LEU A 54 -2.14 18.62 -7.51
C LEU A 54 -1.44 17.81 -8.61
N LYS A 55 -0.85 18.48 -9.62
CA LYS A 55 -0.08 17.83 -10.70
C LYS A 55 1.07 16.96 -10.17
N HIS A 56 1.74 17.39 -9.09
CA HIS A 56 2.84 16.65 -8.50
C HIS A 56 2.35 15.47 -7.67
N LYS A 57 1.20 15.61 -6.99
CA LYS A 57 0.57 14.49 -6.29
C LYS A 57 0.14 13.41 -7.28
N ILE A 58 -0.54 13.77 -8.37
CA ILE A 58 -0.92 12.82 -9.43
C ILE A 58 0.33 12.12 -10.01
N LYS A 59 1.37 12.88 -10.37
CA LYS A 59 2.66 12.31 -10.83
C LYS A 59 3.31 11.38 -9.80
N ARG A 60 3.13 11.63 -8.50
CA ARG A 60 3.65 10.76 -7.44
C ARG A 60 2.94 9.41 -7.45
N LEU A 61 1.61 9.37 -7.60
CA LEU A 61 0.86 8.11 -7.69
C LEU A 61 1.16 7.38 -8.99
N ASP A 62 1.25 8.10 -10.10
CA ASP A 62 1.63 7.54 -11.40
C ASP A 62 2.99 6.83 -11.33
N ARG A 63 4.01 7.51 -10.79
CA ARG A 63 5.34 6.93 -10.56
C ARG A 63 5.34 5.78 -9.57
N LEU A 64 4.45 5.78 -8.59
CA LEU A 64 4.32 4.67 -7.63
C LEU A 64 3.83 3.41 -8.35
N VAL A 65 2.77 3.53 -9.16
CA VAL A 65 2.22 2.41 -9.94
C VAL A 65 3.23 1.91 -10.97
N GLY A 66 3.98 2.81 -11.60
CA GLY A 66 5.06 2.49 -12.53
C GLY A 66 6.38 2.01 -11.89
N ASN A 67 6.47 1.95 -10.56
CA ASN A 67 7.73 1.62 -9.88
C ASN A 67 8.06 0.12 -9.99
N ARG A 68 9.03 -0.24 -10.84
CA ARG A 68 9.46 -1.63 -11.05
C ARG A 68 10.00 -2.30 -9.78
N HIS A 69 10.71 -1.56 -8.92
CA HIS A 69 11.22 -2.11 -7.66
C HIS A 69 10.08 -2.45 -6.70
N LEU A 70 9.07 -1.58 -6.58
CA LEU A 70 7.89 -1.88 -5.78
C LEU A 70 7.11 -3.09 -6.34
N LYS A 71 7.04 -3.22 -7.67
CA LYS A 71 6.45 -4.39 -8.32
C LYS A 71 7.20 -5.68 -7.96
N SER A 72 8.54 -5.64 -7.91
CA SER A 72 9.36 -6.77 -7.46
C SER A 72 9.14 -7.10 -5.99
N ASP A 73 8.96 -6.08 -5.14
CA ASP A 73 8.70 -6.24 -3.70
C ASP A 73 7.28 -6.78 -3.38
N ARG A 74 6.39 -6.85 -4.38
CA ARG A 74 4.95 -7.13 -4.20
C ARG A 74 4.66 -8.45 -3.49
N LEU A 75 5.36 -9.53 -3.85
CA LEU A 75 5.16 -10.83 -3.20
C LEU A 75 5.59 -10.81 -1.74
N ALA A 76 6.68 -10.11 -1.42
CA ALA A 76 7.16 -9.95 -0.06
C ALA A 76 6.18 -9.13 0.79
N LEU A 77 5.66 -8.03 0.24
CA LEU A 77 4.62 -7.19 0.86
C LEU A 77 3.36 -8.00 1.17
N TYR A 78 2.79 -8.69 0.17
CA TYR A 78 1.61 -9.52 0.40
C TYR A 78 1.89 -10.67 1.35
N GLY A 79 3.04 -11.34 1.23
CA GLY A 79 3.43 -12.42 2.15
C GLY A 79 3.54 -11.95 3.61
N ALA A 80 4.12 -10.77 3.85
CA ALA A 80 4.17 -10.19 5.20
C ALA A 80 2.77 -9.92 5.76
N MET A 81 1.88 -9.34 4.93
CA MET A 81 0.48 -9.11 5.33
C MET A 81 -0.27 -10.42 5.58
N THR A 82 -0.13 -11.41 4.71
CA THR A 82 -0.76 -12.72 4.86
C THR A 82 -0.28 -13.42 6.12
N ARG A 83 1.03 -13.46 6.39
CA ARG A 83 1.57 -14.02 7.64
C ARG A 83 0.98 -13.33 8.87
N PHE A 84 0.88 -12.00 8.83
CA PHE A 84 0.28 -11.25 9.93
C PHE A 84 -1.19 -11.57 10.15
N LEU A 85 -1.99 -11.62 9.07
CA LEU A 85 -3.42 -11.90 9.13
C LEU A 85 -3.70 -13.34 9.58
N LEU A 86 -2.90 -14.30 9.13
CA LEU A 86 -3.13 -15.73 9.37
C LEU A 86 -2.45 -16.27 10.64
N LYS A 87 -1.60 -15.50 11.32
CA LYS A 87 -0.79 -15.97 12.47
C LYS A 87 -1.58 -16.65 13.60
N SER A 88 -2.86 -16.31 13.75
CA SER A 88 -3.73 -16.79 14.83
C SER A 88 -4.92 -17.60 14.30
N LEU A 89 -4.92 -17.96 13.00
CA LEU A 89 -5.97 -18.77 12.40
C LEU A 89 -5.47 -20.21 12.22
N PRO A 90 -5.96 -21.17 13.02
CA PRO A 90 -5.55 -22.58 12.90
C PRO A 90 -6.03 -23.21 11.58
N LEU A 91 -7.15 -22.72 11.03
CA LEU A 91 -7.69 -23.17 9.75
C LEU A 91 -8.27 -21.97 8.98
N PRO A 92 -7.50 -21.34 8.07
CA PRO A 92 -7.98 -20.20 7.31
C PRO A 92 -8.97 -20.62 6.21
N LEU A 93 -10.16 -20.02 6.21
CA LEU A 93 -11.11 -20.14 5.09
C LEU A 93 -10.70 -19.17 3.97
N ILE A 94 -10.34 -19.72 2.80
CA ILE A 94 -9.97 -18.91 1.63
C ILE A 94 -11.16 -18.88 0.68
N ILE A 95 -11.78 -17.71 0.55
CA ILE A 95 -12.87 -17.49 -0.40
C ILE A 95 -12.28 -17.10 -1.75
N LEU A 96 -12.43 -17.96 -2.75
CA LEU A 96 -12.07 -17.65 -4.13
C LEU A 96 -13.29 -17.08 -4.85
N THR A 97 -13.26 -15.78 -5.13
CA THR A 97 -14.29 -15.15 -5.96
C THR A 97 -13.75 -15.02 -7.39
N GLY A 98 -14.35 -15.75 -8.32
CA GLY A 98 -14.10 -15.57 -9.74
C GLY A 98 -15.05 -14.52 -10.30
N ARG A 99 -14.54 -13.40 -10.80
CA ARG A 99 -15.27 -12.63 -11.82
C ARG A 99 -14.84 -13.15 -13.19
N ARG A 100 -15.82 -13.59 -13.98
CA ARG A 100 -15.65 -13.88 -15.41
C ARG A 100 -15.30 -12.59 -16.15
#